data_AF-A0A3M1Q8Q9-F1
#
_entry.id   AF-A0A3M1Q8Q9-F1
#
_cell.length_a   1.000
_cell.length_b   1.000
_cell.length_c   1.000
_cell.angle_alpha   90.00
_cell.angle_beta   90.00
_cell.angle_gamma   90.00
#
_symmetry.space_group_name_H-M   'P 1'
#
loop_
_entity.id
_entity.type
_entity.pdbx_description
1 polymer ?
#
loop_
_entity_poly.entity_id
_entity_poly.type
_entity_poly.pdbx_seq_one_letter_code
_entity_poly.pdbx_strand_id
1 'polypeptide(L)'
;MRTMKRFRFRLAVVERATRARHEALRRELGETTAQMRDAERRAHDADTSACTTLRAVLDEARRGVAAGELALAGRIARRLRDESACWQERGAEARERRETLAGALRDTWRRLDALDRARARAQRAWRRERTRHEQREADELRPRHGGVVPPSLRRRDHAHD
;
A
#
# COMPACT_ATOMS: atom_id res chain seq x y z
N MET A 1 12.10 -15.89 -30.40
CA MET A 1 10.81 -15.28 -29.98
C MET A 1 10.10 -15.96 -28.80
N ARG A 2 10.14 -17.30 -28.63
CA ARG A 2 9.49 -18.05 -27.52
C ARG A 2 9.95 -17.67 -26.10
N THR A 3 11.24 -17.38 -25.91
CA THR A 3 11.85 -17.01 -24.62
C THR A 3 11.32 -15.68 -24.08
N MET A 4 11.14 -14.70 -24.96
CA MET A 4 10.61 -13.36 -24.66
C MET A 4 9.13 -13.41 -24.22
N LYS A 5 8.31 -14.28 -24.84
CA LYS A 5 6.92 -14.50 -24.40
C LYS A 5 6.85 -15.12 -23.00
N ARG A 6 7.69 -16.13 -22.73
CA ARG A 6 7.78 -16.77 -21.39
C ARG A 6 8.23 -15.79 -20.30
N PHE A 7 9.19 -14.93 -20.60
CA PHE A 7 9.65 -13.89 -19.66
C PHE A 7 8.55 -12.87 -19.34
N ARG A 8 7.86 -12.34 -20.36
CA ARG A 8 6.74 -11.38 -20.16
C ARG A 8 5.61 -12.01 -19.35
N PHE A 9 5.29 -13.28 -19.59
CA PHE A 9 4.28 -14.00 -18.81
C PHE A 9 4.68 -14.13 -17.34
N ARG A 10 5.90 -14.60 -17.05
CA ARG A 10 6.41 -14.74 -15.67
C ARG A 10 6.42 -13.40 -14.92
N LEU A 11 6.88 -12.34 -15.59
CA LEU A 11 6.91 -10.99 -15.00
C LEU A 11 5.49 -10.50 -14.67
N ALA A 12 4.53 -10.71 -15.58
CA ALA A 12 3.13 -10.32 -15.37
C ALA A 12 2.47 -11.08 -14.22
N VAL A 13 2.77 -12.37 -14.04
CA VAL A 13 2.26 -13.17 -12.92
C VAL A 13 2.78 -12.62 -11.58
N VAL A 14 4.09 -12.34 -11.49
CA VAL A 14 4.70 -11.79 -10.28
C VAL A 14 4.19 -10.37 -9.99
N GLU A 15 4.05 -9.53 -11.01
CA GLU A 15 3.48 -8.17 -10.90
C GLU A 15 2.04 -8.22 -10.36
N ARG A 16 1.20 -9.11 -10.89
CA ARG A 16 -0.19 -9.28 -10.43
C ARG A 16 -0.26 -9.76 -9.00
N ALA A 17 0.53 -10.77 -8.62
CA ALA A 17 0.58 -11.26 -7.25
C ALA A 17 1.07 -10.19 -6.27
N THR A 18 2.10 -9.42 -6.66
CA THR A 18 2.65 -8.34 -5.84
C THR A 18 1.65 -7.19 -5.67
N ARG A 19 0.92 -6.82 -6.73
CA ARG A 19 -0.16 -5.81 -6.63
C ARG A 19 -1.30 -6.28 -5.74
N ALA A 20 -1.75 -7.53 -5.90
CA ALA A 20 -2.79 -8.09 -5.05
C ALA A 20 -2.38 -8.09 -3.57
N ARG A 21 -1.12 -8.45 -3.28
CA ARG A 21 -0.59 -8.38 -1.91
C ARG A 21 -0.50 -6.93 -1.40
N HIS A 22 -0.08 -5.99 -2.23
CA HIS A 22 -0.01 -4.57 -1.87
C HIS A 22 -1.40 -4.01 -1.54
N GLU A 23 -2.41 -4.32 -2.35
CA GLU A 23 -3.80 -3.91 -2.10
C GLU A 23 -4.37 -4.53 -0.82
N ALA A 24 -4.12 -5.82 -0.59
CA ALA A 24 -4.54 -6.49 0.64
C ALA A 24 -3.92 -5.83 1.88
N LEU A 25 -2.61 -5.58 1.87
CA LEU A 25 -1.92 -4.87 2.95
C LEU A 25 -2.45 -3.45 3.14
N ARG A 26 -2.82 -2.75 2.06
CA ARG A 26 -3.40 -1.41 2.15
C ARG A 26 -4.77 -1.42 2.84
N ARG A 27 -5.61 -2.41 2.54
CA ARG A 27 -6.92 -2.58 3.20
C ARG A 27 -6.74 -2.90 4.68
N GLU A 28 -5.90 -3.89 4.98
CA GLU A 28 -5.60 -4.31 6.35
C GLU A 28 -4.99 -3.17 7.18
N LEU A 29 -4.12 -2.34 6.58
CA LEU A 29 -3.57 -1.15 7.23
C LEU A 29 -4.68 -0.12 7.55
N GLY A 30 -5.63 0.06 6.65
CA GLY A 30 -6.78 0.94 6.85
C GLY A 30 -7.67 0.48 8.00
N GLU A 31 -8.02 -0.81 8.03
CA GLU A 31 -8.80 -1.45 9.10
C GLU A 31 -8.08 -1.35 10.45
N THR A 32 -6.79 -1.70 10.49
CA THR A 32 -5.97 -1.61 11.70
C THR A 32 -5.86 -0.17 12.20
N THR A 33 -5.75 0.80 11.29
CA THR A 33 -5.73 2.23 11.66
C THR A 33 -7.07 2.69 12.23
N ALA A 34 -8.18 2.18 11.70
CA ALA A 34 -9.51 2.47 12.24
C ALA A 34 -9.69 1.88 13.64
N GLN A 35 -9.25 0.62 13.86
CA GLN A 35 -9.26 -0.04 15.17
C GLN A 35 -8.42 0.72 16.21
N MET A 36 -7.20 1.13 15.83
CA MET A 36 -6.31 1.93 16.68
C MET A 36 -7.01 3.23 17.14
N ARG A 37 -7.58 3.98 16.20
CA ARG A 37 -8.31 5.22 16.51
C ARG A 37 -9.56 4.98 17.36
N ASP A 38 -10.25 3.87 17.15
CA ASP A 38 -11.42 3.53 17.96
C ASP A 38 -11.04 3.20 19.40
N ALA A 39 -9.97 2.43 19.58
CA ALA A 39 -9.41 2.13 20.90
C ALA A 39 -8.96 3.40 21.62
N GLU A 40 -8.23 4.30 20.94
CA GLU A 40 -7.82 5.60 21.49
C GLU A 40 -9.03 6.45 21.94
N ARG A 41 -10.09 6.52 21.12
CA ARG A 41 -11.33 7.23 21.48
C ARG A 41 -11.99 6.62 22.70
N ARG A 42 -12.19 5.30 22.72
CA ARG A 42 -12.85 4.61 23.85
C ARG A 42 -12.07 4.75 25.15
N ALA A 43 -10.74 4.70 25.10
CA ALA A 43 -9.90 4.98 26.26
C ALA A 43 -10.13 6.41 26.77
N HIS A 44 -10.12 7.39 25.87
CA HIS A 44 -10.38 8.79 26.22
C HIS A 44 -11.77 9.02 26.81
N ASP A 45 -12.80 8.40 26.23
CA ASP A 45 -14.18 8.51 26.70
C ASP A 45 -14.35 7.87 28.09
N ALA A 46 -13.71 6.73 28.33
CA ALA A 46 -13.71 6.06 29.63
C ALA A 46 -13.00 6.89 30.70
N ASP A 47 -11.82 7.46 30.39
CA ASP A 47 -11.10 8.36 31.29
C ASP A 47 -11.90 9.63 31.60
N THR A 48 -12.53 10.22 30.59
CA THR A 48 -13.38 11.41 30.75
C THR A 48 -14.59 11.09 31.63
N SER A 49 -15.21 9.93 31.42
CA SER A 49 -16.32 9.43 32.23
C SER A 49 -15.89 9.18 33.69
N ALA A 50 -14.69 8.62 33.91
CA ALA A 50 -14.15 8.41 35.25
C ALA A 50 -13.92 9.75 35.98
N CYS A 51 -13.30 10.72 35.30
CA CYS A 51 -13.03 12.05 35.84
C CYS A 51 -14.31 12.82 36.16
N THR A 52 -15.30 12.79 35.27
CA THR A 52 -16.60 13.45 35.48
C THR A 52 -17.37 12.80 36.63
N THR A 53 -17.38 11.47 36.71
CA THR A 53 -17.98 10.73 37.84
C THR A 53 -17.33 11.13 39.17
N LEU A 54 -16.00 11.11 39.26
CA LEU A 54 -15.29 11.51 40.49
C LEU A 54 -15.55 12.97 40.86
N ARG A 55 -15.61 13.86 39.86
CA ARG A 55 -15.86 15.28 40.10
C ARG A 55 -17.27 15.54 40.64
N ALA A 56 -18.30 14.93 40.05
CA ALA A 56 -19.66 15.02 40.57
C ALA A 56 -19.70 14.56 42.04
N VAL A 57 -19.10 13.41 42.32
CA VAL A 57 -19.01 12.84 43.68
C VAL A 57 -18.31 13.76 44.67
N LEU A 58 -17.23 14.43 44.27
CA LEU A 58 -16.54 15.40 45.12
C LEU A 58 -17.41 16.63 45.40
N ASP A 59 -18.17 17.09 44.42
CA ASP A 59 -19.10 18.21 44.57
C ASP A 59 -20.32 17.84 45.44
N GLU A 60 -20.83 16.62 45.31
CA GLU A 60 -21.86 16.05 46.19
C GLU A 60 -21.35 15.80 47.62
N ALA A 61 -20.13 15.29 47.79
CA ALA A 61 -19.51 15.09 49.11
C ALA A 61 -19.39 16.41 49.87
N ARG A 62 -19.04 17.51 49.18
CA ARG A 62 -19.03 18.87 49.75
C ARG A 62 -20.40 19.34 50.21
N ARG A 63 -21.48 18.77 49.67
CA ARG A 63 -22.88 19.07 50.04
C ARG A 63 -23.42 18.13 51.14
N GLY A 64 -22.61 17.21 51.67
CA GLY A 64 -22.98 16.34 52.79
C GLY A 64 -23.61 15.00 52.40
N VAL A 65 -23.35 14.49 51.19
CA VAL A 65 -23.88 13.21 50.71
C VAL A 65 -23.35 12.00 51.50
N ALA A 66 -24.18 10.95 51.61
CA ALA A 66 -23.90 9.74 52.37
C ALA A 66 -22.70 8.93 51.83
N ALA A 67 -21.88 8.41 52.75
CA ALA A 67 -20.65 7.65 52.44
C ALA A 67 -20.86 6.46 51.49
N GLY A 68 -22.06 5.86 51.47
CA GLY A 68 -22.39 4.76 50.57
C GLY A 68 -22.40 5.15 49.09
N GLU A 69 -22.85 6.36 48.76
CA GLU A 69 -22.89 6.87 47.38
C GLU A 69 -21.47 7.22 46.89
N LEU A 70 -20.65 7.79 47.77
CA LEU A 70 -19.23 8.06 47.49
C LEU A 70 -18.46 6.76 47.20
N ALA A 71 -18.72 5.70 47.99
CA ALA A 71 -18.10 4.40 47.79
C ALA A 71 -18.53 3.72 46.47
N LEU A 72 -19.82 3.83 46.09
CA LEU A 72 -20.32 3.31 44.82
C LEU A 72 -19.63 4.01 43.64
N ALA A 73 -19.56 5.33 43.67
CA ALA A 73 -18.98 6.08 42.57
C ALA A 73 -17.46 5.92 42.47
N GLY A 74 -16.76 5.71 43.58
CA GLY A 74 -15.36 5.29 43.58
C GLY A 74 -15.15 3.93 42.87
N ARG A 75 -16.07 2.97 43.05
CA ARG A 75 -16.04 1.70 42.29
C ARG A 75 -16.30 1.89 40.81
N ILE A 76 -17.27 2.73 40.44
CA ILE A 76 -17.59 3.05 39.03
C ILE A 76 -16.39 3.70 38.36
N ALA A 77 -15.79 4.71 38.98
CA ALA A 77 -14.62 5.39 38.45
C ALA A 77 -13.42 4.45 38.28
N ARG A 78 -13.20 3.52 39.22
CA ARG A 78 -12.15 2.50 39.09
C ARG A 78 -12.40 1.59 37.89
N ARG A 79 -13.63 1.08 37.74
CA ARG A 79 -13.99 0.24 36.59
C ARG A 79 -13.76 0.96 35.26
N LEU A 80 -14.13 2.23 35.16
CA LEU A 80 -13.90 3.04 33.95
C LEU A 80 -12.40 3.24 33.67
N ARG A 81 -11.56 3.36 34.71
CA ARG A 81 -10.10 3.40 34.55
C ARG A 81 -9.53 2.06 34.06
N ASP A 82 -10.04 0.95 34.58
CA ASP A 82 -9.64 -0.39 34.13
C ASP A 82 -10.06 -0.61 32.66
N GLU A 83 -11.27 -0.15 32.29
CA GLU A 83 -11.74 -0.16 30.90
C GLU A 83 -10.86 0.71 30.00
N SER A 84 -10.49 1.92 30.45
CA SER A 84 -9.55 2.79 29.73
C SER A 84 -8.19 2.10 29.50
N ALA A 85 -7.62 1.48 30.53
CA ALA A 85 -6.35 0.75 30.42
C ALA A 85 -6.42 -0.38 29.39
N CYS A 86 -7.51 -1.16 29.39
CA CYS A 86 -7.72 -2.21 28.38
C CYS A 86 -7.79 -1.64 26.95
N TRP A 87 -8.46 -0.51 26.76
CA TRP A 87 -8.50 0.15 25.45
C TRP A 87 -7.15 0.73 25.04
N GLN A 88 -6.35 1.24 25.97
CA GLN A 88 -4.98 1.70 25.69
C GLN A 88 -4.08 0.55 25.23
N GLU A 89 -4.14 -0.61 25.89
CA GLU A 89 -3.40 -1.81 25.49
C GLU A 89 -3.78 -2.25 24.07
N ARG A 90 -5.08 -2.35 23.78
CA ARG A 90 -5.56 -2.66 22.42
C ARG A 90 -5.12 -1.63 21.37
N GLY A 91 -5.09 -0.35 21.75
CA GLY A 91 -4.57 0.72 20.91
C GLY A 91 -3.08 0.55 20.61
N ALA A 92 -2.30 0.16 21.61
CA ALA A 92 -0.86 -0.12 21.47
C ALA A 92 -0.60 -1.33 20.56
N GLU A 93 -1.33 -2.42 20.72
CA GLU A 93 -1.24 -3.60 19.84
C GLU A 93 -1.60 -3.25 18.38
N ALA A 94 -2.69 -2.49 18.18
CA ALA A 94 -3.10 -2.03 16.86
C ALA A 94 -2.03 -1.11 16.22
N ARG A 95 -1.36 -0.29 17.03
CA ARG A 95 -0.25 0.56 16.58
C ARG A 95 0.96 -0.25 16.12
N GLU A 96 1.38 -1.25 16.90
CA GLU A 96 2.49 -2.15 16.53
C GLU A 96 2.19 -2.89 15.21
N ARG A 97 0.97 -3.42 15.08
CA ARG A 97 0.52 -4.07 13.86
C ARG A 97 0.51 -3.10 12.68
N ARG A 98 0.03 -1.87 12.87
CA ARG A 98 0.03 -0.82 11.85
C ARG A 98 1.45 -0.50 11.36
N GLU A 99 2.42 -0.41 12.26
CA GLU A 99 3.82 -0.15 11.90
C GLU A 99 4.42 -1.28 11.05
N THR A 100 4.13 -2.53 11.43
CA THR A 100 4.54 -3.72 10.68
C THR A 100 3.91 -3.74 9.27
N LEU A 101 2.61 -3.48 9.17
CA LEU A 101 1.90 -3.40 7.89
C LEU A 101 2.43 -2.27 7.01
N ALA A 102 2.77 -1.11 7.60
CA ALA A 102 3.39 -0.01 6.87
C ALA A 102 4.79 -0.36 6.33
N GLY A 103 5.56 -1.15 7.07
CA GLY A 103 6.81 -1.76 6.59
C GLY A 103 6.58 -2.65 5.37
N ALA A 104 5.68 -3.62 5.50
CA ALA A 104 5.34 -4.55 4.41
C ALA A 104 4.79 -3.84 3.16
N LEU A 105 4.01 -2.77 3.34
CA LEU A 105 3.48 -1.95 2.25
C LEU A 105 4.60 -1.23 1.48
N ARG A 106 5.60 -0.69 2.19
CA ARG A 106 6.79 -0.09 1.58
C ARG A 106 7.60 -1.11 0.78
N ASP A 107 7.76 -2.32 1.30
CA ASP A 107 8.52 -3.37 0.61
C ASP A 107 7.80 -3.88 -0.64
N THR A 108 6.48 -4.04 -0.59
CA THR A 108 5.70 -4.38 -1.80
C THR A 108 5.76 -3.28 -2.85
N TRP A 109 5.73 -2.00 -2.44
CA TRP A 109 5.91 -0.87 -3.35
C TRP A 109 7.29 -0.88 -4.03
N ARG A 110 8.37 -1.08 -3.25
CA ARG A 110 9.74 -1.22 -3.80
C ARG A 110 9.84 -2.37 -4.80
N ARG A 111 9.18 -3.50 -4.53
CA ARG A 111 9.14 -4.65 -5.46
C ARG A 111 8.40 -4.31 -6.75
N LEU A 112 7.27 -3.60 -6.68
CA LEU A 112 6.54 -3.15 -7.88
C LEU A 112 7.40 -2.22 -8.73
N ASP A 113 8.06 -1.24 -8.10
CA ASP A 113 8.95 -0.33 -8.82
C ASP A 113 10.15 -1.07 -9.46
N ALA A 114 10.71 -2.08 -8.78
CA ALA A 114 11.75 -2.93 -9.36
C ALA A 114 11.24 -3.74 -10.57
N LEU A 115 10.00 -4.26 -10.51
CA LEU A 115 9.36 -4.98 -11.62
C LEU A 115 9.11 -4.05 -12.82
N ASP A 116 8.66 -2.81 -12.56
CA ASP A 116 8.45 -1.81 -13.61
C ASP A 116 9.77 -1.44 -14.30
N ARG A 117 10.85 -1.25 -13.53
CA ARG A 117 12.19 -1.04 -14.09
C ARG A 117 12.70 -2.24 -14.89
N ALA A 118 12.46 -3.47 -14.42
CA ALA A 118 12.80 -4.68 -15.16
C ALA A 118 12.03 -4.78 -16.48
N ARG A 119 10.73 -4.45 -16.47
CA ARG A 119 9.87 -4.40 -17.65
C ARG A 119 10.37 -3.37 -18.66
N ALA A 120 10.71 -2.16 -18.22
CA ALA A 120 11.23 -1.11 -19.09
C ALA A 120 12.57 -1.52 -19.75
N ARG A 121 13.48 -2.14 -18.98
CA ARG A 121 14.75 -2.67 -19.51
C ARG A 121 14.50 -3.75 -20.57
N ALA A 122 13.60 -4.70 -20.31
CA ALA A 122 13.28 -5.76 -21.26
C ALA A 122 12.65 -5.21 -22.56
N GLN A 123 11.78 -4.21 -22.46
CA GLN A 123 11.20 -3.55 -23.64
C GLN A 123 12.26 -2.82 -24.47
N ARG A 124 13.18 -2.10 -23.82
CA ARG A 124 14.30 -1.43 -24.51
C ARG A 124 15.23 -2.43 -25.21
N ALA A 125 15.60 -3.51 -24.53
CA ALA A 125 16.40 -4.58 -25.12
C ALA A 125 15.71 -5.20 -26.33
N TRP A 126 14.40 -5.48 -26.24
CA TRP A 126 13.63 -6.00 -27.36
C TRP A 126 13.57 -5.03 -28.55
N ARG A 127 13.39 -3.72 -28.30
CA ARG A 127 13.44 -2.72 -29.38
C ARG A 127 14.79 -2.71 -30.09
N ARG A 128 15.89 -2.72 -29.33
CA ARG A 128 17.25 -2.79 -29.90
C ARG A 128 17.47 -4.05 -30.73
N GLU A 129 17.04 -5.20 -30.22
CA GLU A 129 17.16 -6.48 -30.92
C GLU A 129 16.35 -6.49 -32.21
N ARG A 130 15.14 -5.94 -32.17
CA ARG A 130 14.28 -5.78 -33.35
C ARG A 130 14.94 -4.87 -34.39
N THR A 131 15.45 -3.69 -34.00
CA THR A 131 16.17 -2.80 -34.91
C THR A 131 17.40 -3.48 -35.51
N ARG A 132 18.17 -4.23 -34.72
CA ARG A 132 19.32 -5.00 -35.23
C ARG A 132 18.91 -6.07 -36.24
N HIS A 133 17.78 -6.75 -36.02
CA HIS A 133 17.25 -7.73 -36.95
C HIS A 133 16.81 -7.07 -38.26
N GLU A 134 16.01 -6.01 -38.18
CA GLU A 134 15.56 -5.23 -39.35
C GLU A 134 16.76 -4.66 -40.13
N GLN A 135 17.82 -4.21 -39.44
CA GLN A 135 19.05 -3.74 -40.06
C GLN A 135 19.80 -4.87 -40.78
N ARG A 136 19.93 -6.05 -40.15
CA ARG A 136 20.56 -7.23 -40.75
C ARG A 136 19.81 -7.68 -42.00
N GLU A 137 18.48 -7.75 -41.93
CA GLU A 137 17.64 -8.06 -43.10
C GLU A 137 17.83 -7.02 -44.21
N ALA A 138 17.88 -5.74 -43.87
CA ALA A 138 18.14 -4.68 -44.85
C ALA A 138 19.54 -4.76 -45.47
N ASP A 139 20.57 -5.10 -44.69
CA ASP A 139 21.95 -5.27 -45.15
C ASP A 139 22.13 -6.55 -45.99
N GLU A 140 21.43 -7.63 -45.65
CA GLU A 140 21.38 -8.88 -46.43
C GLU A 140 20.63 -8.69 -47.77
N LEU A 141 19.63 -7.81 -47.81
CA LEU A 141 18.90 -7.42 -49.01
C LEU A 141 19.60 -6.31 -49.82
N ARG A 142 20.72 -5.76 -49.33
CA ARG A 142 21.50 -4.71 -50.02
C ARG A 142 22.43 -5.39 -51.04
N PRO A 143 22.21 -5.24 -52.37
CA PRO A 143 23.06 -5.89 -53.35
C PRO A 143 24.48 -5.32 -53.26
N ARG A 144 25.48 -6.20 -53.07
CA ARG A 144 26.87 -5.76 -52.85
C ARG A 144 27.49 -5.05 -54.05
N HIS A 145 27.01 -5.25 -55.29
CA HIS A 145 27.37 -4.41 -56.44
C HIS A 145 26.22 -4.42 -57.45
N GLY A 146 25.82 -3.25 -57.96
CA GLY A 146 24.89 -3.12 -59.10
C GLY A 146 23.41 -3.28 -58.77
N GLY A 147 22.75 -2.14 -58.52
CA GLY A 147 21.31 -1.85 -58.60
C GLY A 147 20.27 -2.98 -58.57
N VAL A 148 19.51 -3.07 -57.48
CA VAL A 148 18.03 -3.11 -57.47
C VAL A 148 17.56 -2.54 -56.12
N VAL A 149 16.77 -1.47 -56.15
CA VAL A 149 16.16 -0.86 -54.95
C VAL A 149 14.90 -1.65 -54.58
N PRO A 150 14.69 -2.02 -53.29
CA PRO A 150 13.51 -2.77 -52.87
C PRO A 150 12.20 -1.96 -53.10
N PRO A 151 11.10 -2.62 -53.52
CA PRO A 151 9.84 -1.95 -53.88
C PRO A 151 9.19 -1.16 -52.74
N SER A 152 9.55 -1.46 -51.49
CA SER A 152 9.06 -0.76 -50.29
C SER A 152 9.60 0.66 -50.12
N LEU A 153 10.63 1.06 -50.87
CA LEU A 153 11.17 2.44 -50.89
C LEU A 153 10.56 3.32 -52.00
N ARG A 154 9.64 2.79 -52.83
CA ARG A 154 9.08 3.52 -53.98
C ARG A 154 7.91 4.46 -53.66
N ARG A 155 7.50 4.68 -52.40
CA ARG A 155 6.41 5.62 -52.11
C ARG A 155 6.59 6.41 -50.81
N ARG A 156 6.24 7.71 -50.92
CA ARG A 156 6.43 8.86 -50.02
C ARG A 156 7.73 9.59 -50.37
N ASP A 157 7.75 10.60 -51.24
CA ASP A 157 6.78 11.66 -51.47
C ASP A 157 6.81 12.10 -52.93
N HIS A 158 5.64 12.21 -53.56
CA HIS A 158 5.28 13.19 -54.59
C HIS A 158 3.74 13.17 -54.60
N ALA A 159 3.16 13.85 -53.62
CA ALA A 159 1.87 14.49 -53.83
C ALA A 159 2.20 15.81 -54.56
N HIS A 160 1.58 15.97 -55.72
CA HIS A 160 1.46 17.21 -56.49
C HIS A 160 1.27 18.43 -55.57
N ASP A 161 2.01 19.52 -55.81
CA ASP A 161 1.80 20.44 -56.94
C ASP A 161 3.13 20.93 -57.54
#